data_AF-A0A2W6WVU3-F1
#
_entry.id   AF-A0A2W6WVU3-F1
#
_cell.length_a   1.000
_cell.length_b   1.000
_cell.length_c   1.000
_cell.angle_alpha   90.00
_cell.angle_beta   90.00
_cell.angle_gamma   90.00
#
_symmetry.space_group_name_H-M   'P 1'
#
loop_
_entity.id
_entity.type
_entity.pdbx_description
1 polymer ?
#
loop_
_entity_poly.entity_id
_entity_poly.type
_entity_poly.pdbx_seq_one_letter_code
_entity_poly.pdbx_strand_id
1 'polypeptide(L)'
;MAIKTSQKLGAEVQADVLTRLAGGDATISADAIADGETNVSMTAEERRTVERVGDAVATSPTASPYAYTVQDEDGNIVLAIERNGDFVNVLGVIMRYLGDNSARMGSRGAVEFIDLLPGHVRIGGQKVKTSRSGTLRQIADETGEVAERVYATDEGLTHRTAGWRLRHSPDGTVTLALHDGTPVITAVPGHDIVFHGGASGGGGSSAAPGTDRTRALLAGSSTIQRMHSALAAMFTAFGASDIHLGGDGGAQMEHLAAQLGAIPALVTVTGGQIPATTASFPVTVSNMPIDNDMDAFSGWLEGVQCRITCSSGAFALARKVAGSTIPLTGEHSLIPLISDAYRYAPWIINVGKNSFGSGKTAQQVFDVTKAIYEHNISTGRLVIVMGHYVNQGGANKAAIDAYNAMCASYFGPKFYDLAAYVYGSQIWTDTGLTPTSTDLASQAAGQLAPGLAADTQHLLIAVSDIVVSHQITPLITSLGWYS
;
A
#
# COMPACT_ATOMS: atom_id res chain seq x y z
N MET A 1 -22.22 -36.56 -17.37
CA MET A 1 -22.52 -37.20 -16.06
C MET A 1 -23.64 -36.39 -15.43
N ALA A 2 -24.76 -36.99 -15.05
CA ALA A 2 -25.85 -36.26 -14.40
C ALA A 2 -25.51 -36.05 -12.92
N ILE A 3 -25.40 -34.80 -12.48
CA ILE A 3 -25.19 -34.48 -11.06
C ILE A 3 -26.58 -34.44 -10.41
N LYS A 4 -26.91 -35.45 -9.60
CA LYS A 4 -28.05 -35.37 -8.67
C LYS A 4 -27.58 -34.71 -7.39
N THR A 5 -28.04 -33.51 -7.10
CA THR A 5 -27.86 -32.88 -5.79
C THR A 5 -28.97 -33.37 -4.84
N SER A 6 -28.59 -33.93 -3.69
CA SER A 6 -29.52 -34.49 -2.70
C SER A 6 -30.03 -33.46 -1.67
N GLN A 7 -29.91 -32.16 -1.94
CA GLN A 7 -30.45 -31.10 -1.07
C GLN A 7 -31.07 -29.97 -1.90
N LYS A 8 -32.29 -29.58 -1.52
CA LYS A 8 -32.96 -28.39 -2.09
C LYS A 8 -32.17 -27.15 -1.70
N LEU A 9 -31.50 -26.53 -2.68
CA LEU A 9 -30.96 -25.19 -2.53
C LEU A 9 -32.11 -24.18 -2.45
N GLY A 10 -31.97 -23.16 -1.61
CA GLY A 10 -32.92 -22.05 -1.54
C GLY A 10 -32.94 -21.26 -2.85
N ALA A 11 -34.10 -20.70 -3.20
CA ALA A 11 -34.33 -20.02 -4.48
C ALA A 11 -33.34 -18.87 -4.76
N GLU A 12 -32.85 -18.20 -3.72
CA GLU A 12 -31.88 -17.11 -3.83
C GLU A 12 -30.48 -17.60 -4.25
N VAL A 13 -30.06 -18.77 -3.75
CA VAL A 13 -28.76 -19.38 -4.10
C VAL A 13 -28.81 -19.93 -5.53
N GLN A 14 -29.95 -20.47 -5.95
CA GLN A 14 -30.16 -20.86 -7.35
C GLN A 14 -30.08 -19.64 -8.30
N ALA A 15 -30.63 -18.49 -7.91
CA ALA A 15 -30.60 -17.28 -8.73
C ALA A 15 -29.17 -16.68 -8.87
N ASP A 16 -28.37 -16.69 -7.81
CA ASP A 16 -26.98 -16.19 -7.86
C ASP A 16 -26.08 -17.10 -8.72
N VAL A 17 -26.20 -18.42 -8.58
CA VAL A 17 -25.45 -19.38 -9.41
C VAL A 17 -25.82 -19.25 -10.89
N LEU A 18 -27.10 -19.07 -11.22
CA LEU A 18 -27.55 -18.87 -12.60
C LEU A 18 -27.07 -17.54 -13.19
N THR A 19 -27.01 -16.48 -12.38
CA THR A 19 -26.53 -15.16 -12.82
C THR A 19 -25.04 -15.18 -13.14
N ARG A 20 -24.25 -15.95 -12.39
CA ARG A 20 -22.80 -16.08 -12.61
C ARG A 20 -22.46 -16.95 -13.82
N LEU A 21 -23.28 -17.95 -14.12
CA LEU A 21 -23.09 -18.82 -15.28
C LEU A 21 -23.50 -18.15 -16.62
N ALA A 22 -24.39 -17.16 -16.58
CA ALA A 22 -24.79 -16.38 -17.76
C ALA A 22 -23.74 -15.36 -18.24
N GLY A 23 -22.63 -15.20 -17.52
CA GLY A 23 -21.52 -14.30 -17.88
C GLY A 23 -20.48 -14.89 -18.85
N GLY A 24 -20.61 -16.16 -19.23
CA GLY A 24 -19.87 -16.80 -20.32
C GLY A 24 -20.84 -17.33 -21.38
N ASP A 25 -20.37 -17.53 -22.62
CA ASP A 25 -21.13 -17.89 -23.84
C ASP A 25 -21.90 -19.23 -23.78
N ALA A 26 -22.73 -19.44 -22.76
CA ALA A 26 -23.63 -20.57 -22.63
C ALA A 26 -25.02 -20.16 -23.13
N THR A 27 -25.51 -20.84 -24.16
CA THR A 27 -26.91 -20.70 -24.61
C THR A 27 -27.80 -21.64 -23.81
N ILE A 28 -28.73 -21.06 -23.03
CA ILE A 28 -29.77 -21.81 -22.30
C ILE A 28 -31.01 -21.88 -23.20
N SER A 29 -31.46 -23.07 -23.59
CA SER A 29 -32.72 -23.22 -24.35
C SER A 29 -33.93 -23.04 -23.42
N ALA A 30 -34.95 -22.32 -23.88
CA ALA A 30 -36.14 -21.94 -23.12
C ALA A 30 -36.96 -23.12 -22.54
N ASP A 31 -36.76 -24.34 -23.03
CA ASP A 31 -37.50 -25.52 -22.59
C ASP A 31 -37.03 -26.10 -21.24
N ALA A 32 -35.91 -25.62 -20.67
CA ALA A 32 -35.32 -26.17 -19.44
C ALA A 32 -35.94 -25.65 -18.12
N ILE A 33 -36.88 -24.69 -18.18
CA ILE A 33 -37.42 -24.02 -16.99
C ILE A 33 -38.68 -24.74 -16.44
N ALA A 34 -39.30 -25.65 -17.19
CA ALA A 34 -40.60 -26.22 -16.81
C ALA A 34 -40.53 -27.44 -15.86
N ASP A 35 -39.49 -28.28 -15.93
CA ASP A 35 -39.54 -29.62 -15.30
C ASP A 35 -38.50 -29.87 -14.17
N GLY A 36 -37.76 -28.85 -13.72
CA GLY A 36 -36.91 -28.96 -12.53
C GLY A 36 -35.68 -29.87 -12.65
N GLU A 37 -35.35 -30.35 -13.86
CA GLU A 37 -34.10 -31.03 -14.16
C GLU A 37 -33.36 -30.31 -15.30
N THR A 38 -32.19 -29.72 -15.00
CA THR A 38 -31.33 -29.08 -16.01
C THR A 38 -30.22 -30.03 -16.45
N ASN A 39 -30.25 -30.45 -17.71
CA ASN A 39 -29.13 -31.14 -18.36
C ASN A 39 -28.25 -30.10 -19.07
N VAL A 40 -26.98 -29.99 -18.67
CA VAL A 40 -25.97 -29.18 -19.36
C VAL A 40 -25.05 -30.12 -20.13
N SER A 41 -24.90 -29.91 -21.45
CA SER A 41 -23.95 -30.65 -22.28
C SER A 41 -22.62 -29.89 -22.38
N MET A 42 -21.52 -30.53 -21.98
CA MET A 42 -20.16 -29.98 -22.10
C MET A 42 -19.37 -30.65 -23.23
N THR A 43 -18.47 -29.89 -23.83
CA THR A 43 -17.53 -30.31 -24.87
C THR A 43 -16.48 -31.30 -24.32
N ALA A 44 -15.74 -31.97 -25.20
CA ALA A 44 -14.71 -32.94 -24.80
C ALA A 44 -13.46 -32.29 -24.17
N GLU A 45 -13.29 -30.98 -24.35
CA GLU A 45 -12.16 -30.19 -23.85
C GLU A 45 -12.37 -29.77 -22.39
N GLU A 46 -13.60 -29.37 -22.03
CA GLU A 46 -14.01 -29.10 -20.64
C GLU A 46 -13.92 -30.33 -19.72
N ARG A 47 -13.96 -31.55 -20.29
CA ARG A 47 -13.82 -32.80 -19.52
C ARG A 47 -12.41 -33.08 -19.05
N ARG A 48 -11.37 -32.49 -19.66
CA ARG A 48 -9.97 -32.80 -19.31
C ARG A 48 -9.50 -32.09 -18.03
N THR A 49 -10.23 -31.08 -17.55
CA THR A 49 -9.84 -30.29 -16.37
C THR A 49 -10.37 -30.86 -15.05
N VAL A 50 -11.22 -31.91 -15.07
CA VAL A 50 -11.98 -32.35 -13.87
C VAL A 50 -11.60 -33.74 -13.33
N GLU A 51 -10.61 -34.45 -13.88
CA GLU A 51 -10.23 -35.79 -13.38
C GLU A 51 -8.94 -35.83 -12.53
N ARG A 52 -9.09 -35.73 -11.21
CA ARG A 52 -8.44 -36.57 -10.16
C ARG A 52 -8.61 -35.95 -8.78
N VAL A 53 -9.61 -36.39 -8.01
CA VAL A 53 -9.48 -36.83 -6.61
C VAL A 53 -10.69 -37.73 -6.32
N GLY A 54 -10.51 -39.04 -6.51
CA GLY A 54 -11.45 -40.05 -6.04
C GLY A 54 -10.69 -40.99 -5.12
N ASP A 55 -11.01 -40.90 -3.82
CA ASP A 55 -11.19 -42.02 -2.88
C ASP A 55 -10.85 -41.61 -1.44
N ALA A 56 -11.86 -41.25 -0.66
CA ALA A 56 -11.96 -41.59 0.76
C ALA A 56 -13.43 -41.45 1.21
N VAL A 57 -14.06 -42.60 1.42
CA VAL A 57 -15.44 -42.77 1.87
C VAL A 57 -15.64 -42.23 3.30
N ALA A 58 -16.76 -41.54 3.50
CA ALA A 58 -17.21 -40.99 4.77
C ALA A 58 -17.67 -42.07 5.77
N THR A 59 -17.36 -41.90 7.06
CA THR A 59 -18.27 -42.16 8.20
C THR A 59 -17.77 -41.48 9.48
N SER A 60 -18.41 -40.37 9.93
CA SER A 60 -18.73 -40.04 11.35
C SER A 60 -19.18 -38.57 11.50
N PRO A 61 -20.29 -38.26 12.21
CA PRO A 61 -20.74 -36.88 12.44
C PRO A 61 -20.18 -36.31 13.74
N THR A 62 -18.95 -35.81 13.71
CA THR A 62 -18.47 -34.82 14.69
C THR A 62 -17.64 -33.76 13.98
N ALA A 63 -18.12 -32.51 14.01
CA ALA A 63 -17.62 -31.37 13.24
C ALA A 63 -16.09 -31.17 13.39
N SER A 64 -15.35 -31.59 12.37
CA SER A 64 -13.93 -31.23 12.17
C SER A 64 -13.86 -30.22 11.03
N PRO A 65 -12.98 -29.20 11.10
CA PRO A 65 -12.80 -28.25 10.01
C PRO A 65 -12.29 -28.96 8.76
N TYR A 66 -12.85 -28.63 7.60
CA TYR A 66 -12.36 -29.10 6.31
C TYR A 66 -11.33 -28.08 5.79
N ALA A 67 -10.18 -28.58 5.34
CA ALA A 67 -9.16 -27.78 4.68
C ALA A 67 -9.10 -28.20 3.21
N TYR A 68 -9.12 -27.21 2.31
CA TYR A 68 -9.00 -27.43 0.88
C TYR A 68 -7.82 -26.62 0.35
N THR A 69 -7.04 -27.22 -0.54
CA THR A 69 -6.05 -26.51 -1.35
C THR A 69 -6.68 -26.16 -2.70
N VAL A 70 -6.59 -24.90 -3.08
CA VAL A 70 -7.05 -24.40 -4.37
C VAL A 70 -5.84 -23.86 -5.11
N GLN A 71 -5.63 -24.30 -6.34
CA GLN A 71 -4.59 -23.76 -7.20
C GLN A 71 -5.21 -22.67 -8.08
N ASP A 72 -4.65 -21.46 -8.06
CA ASP A 72 -5.12 -20.39 -8.95
C ASP A 72 -4.58 -20.54 -10.38
N GLU A 73 -5.01 -19.66 -11.28
CA GLU A 73 -4.63 -19.69 -12.70
C GLU A 73 -3.12 -19.47 -12.93
N ASP A 74 -2.42 -18.89 -11.96
CA ASP A 74 -0.97 -18.64 -11.99
C ASP A 74 -0.16 -19.78 -11.33
N GLY A 75 -0.85 -20.81 -10.82
CA GLY A 75 -0.24 -21.98 -10.21
C GLY A 75 0.07 -21.85 -8.71
N ASN A 76 -0.37 -20.78 -8.04
CA ASN A 76 -0.20 -20.58 -6.61
C ASN A 76 -1.17 -21.46 -5.83
N ILE A 77 -0.71 -22.01 -4.70
CA ILE A 77 -1.54 -22.84 -3.82
C ILE A 77 -2.10 -21.98 -2.69
N VAL A 78 -3.42 -21.82 -2.67
CA VAL A 78 -4.16 -21.11 -1.63
C VAL A 78 -4.84 -22.12 -0.70
N LEU A 79 -4.69 -21.93 0.61
CA LEU A 79 -5.35 -22.76 1.62
C LEU A 79 -6.65 -22.10 2.09
N ALA A 80 -7.78 -22.78 1.90
CA ALA A 80 -9.07 -22.37 2.43
C ALA A 80 -9.50 -23.32 3.56
N ILE A 81 -9.96 -22.75 4.69
CA ILE A 81 -10.48 -23.53 5.82
C ILE A 81 -11.95 -23.17 6.02
N GLU A 82 -12.80 -24.19 5.97
CA GLU A 82 -14.24 -24.07 6.21
C GLU A 82 -14.57 -24.57 7.63
N ARG A 83 -15.29 -23.75 8.41
CA ARG A 83 -15.80 -24.12 9.72
C ARG A 83 -17.26 -23.68 9.84
N ASN A 84 -18.17 -24.66 9.97
CA ASN A 84 -19.61 -24.43 10.10
C ASN A 84 -20.26 -23.68 8.92
N GLY A 85 -19.76 -23.86 7.69
CA GLY A 85 -20.25 -23.15 6.51
C GLY A 85 -19.65 -21.75 6.29
N ASP A 86 -18.78 -21.29 7.21
CA ASP A 86 -18.08 -20.01 7.12
C ASP A 86 -16.56 -20.25 6.95
N PHE A 87 -15.91 -19.44 6.11
CA PHE A 87 -14.45 -19.46 5.94
C PHE A 87 -13.76 -18.70 7.09
N VAL A 88 -12.83 -19.34 7.80
CA VAL A 88 -12.13 -18.74 8.94
C VAL A 88 -10.64 -18.58 8.63
N ASN A 89 -10.15 -17.33 8.68
CA ASN A 89 -8.76 -16.98 8.36
C ASN A 89 -7.84 -17.09 9.59
N VAL A 90 -6.63 -17.62 9.38
CA VAL A 90 -5.59 -17.82 10.40
C VAL A 90 -4.48 -16.78 10.26
N LEU A 91 -3.88 -16.39 11.39
CA LEU A 91 -2.76 -15.46 11.55
C LEU A 91 -1.58 -15.75 10.59
N GLY A 92 -1.12 -14.75 9.84
CA GLY A 92 -0.07 -14.90 8.82
C GLY A 92 1.36 -14.88 9.37
N VAL A 93 2.25 -15.62 8.71
CA VAL A 93 3.72 -15.56 8.86
C VAL A 93 4.32 -15.56 7.45
N ILE A 94 5.27 -14.66 7.18
CA ILE A 94 6.08 -14.67 5.95
C ILE A 94 7.43 -15.35 6.28
N MET A 95 7.81 -16.37 5.52
CA MET A 95 9.11 -17.04 5.67
C MET A 95 9.85 -17.01 4.34
N ARG A 96 11.12 -16.57 4.37
CA ARG A 96 12.03 -16.64 3.22
C ARG A 96 13.15 -17.63 3.50
N TYR A 97 13.32 -18.61 2.62
CA TYR A 97 14.44 -19.56 2.68
C TYR A 97 15.61 -19.02 1.86
N LEU A 98 16.80 -18.91 2.46
CA LEU A 98 17.97 -18.28 1.84
C LEU A 98 18.95 -19.27 1.18
N GLY A 99 18.60 -20.55 1.08
CA GLY A 99 19.46 -21.59 0.50
C GLY A 99 20.55 -22.10 1.43
N ASP A 100 21.30 -23.11 0.94
CA ASP A 100 22.41 -23.73 1.65
C ASP A 100 23.72 -22.93 1.44
N ASN A 101 24.28 -22.39 2.53
CA ASN A 101 25.56 -21.70 2.49
C ASN A 101 26.73 -22.70 2.62
N SER A 102 27.11 -23.34 1.51
CA SER A 102 28.15 -24.37 1.48
C SER A 102 29.59 -23.82 1.39
N ALA A 103 29.92 -22.79 2.16
CA ALA A 103 31.29 -22.28 2.26
C ALA A 103 31.69 -22.03 3.73
N ARG A 104 32.22 -23.09 4.34
CA ARG A 104 32.84 -23.18 5.68
C ARG A 104 31.87 -23.42 6.85
N MET A 105 32.03 -24.62 7.43
CA MET A 105 31.38 -25.19 8.64
C MET A 105 29.94 -25.69 8.49
N GLY A 106 29.79 -26.95 8.05
CA GLY A 106 28.60 -27.81 8.25
C GLY A 106 27.32 -27.33 7.56
N SER A 107 26.80 -28.09 6.61
CA SER A 107 25.52 -27.84 5.92
C SER A 107 24.39 -27.51 6.92
N ARG A 108 24.02 -26.22 6.98
CA ARG A 108 22.93 -25.72 7.81
C ARG A 108 22.23 -24.60 7.03
N GLY A 109 20.99 -24.85 6.61
CA GLY A 109 20.15 -23.85 5.96
C GLY A 109 19.78 -22.71 6.92
N ALA A 110 19.70 -21.48 6.40
CA ALA A 110 19.25 -20.31 7.15
C ALA A 110 17.84 -19.90 6.70
N VAL A 111 17.00 -19.55 7.67
CA VAL A 111 15.67 -18.95 7.46
C VAL A 111 15.68 -17.57 8.07
N GLU A 112 15.23 -16.57 7.31
CA GLU A 112 15.04 -15.21 7.80
C GLU A 112 13.56 -14.99 8.13
N PHE A 113 13.29 -14.52 9.34
CA PHE A 113 11.97 -14.04 9.74
C PHE A 113 11.89 -12.55 9.45
N ILE A 114 11.07 -12.18 8.47
CA ILE A 114 10.82 -10.79 8.12
C ILE A 114 9.56 -10.39 8.90
N ASP A 115 9.75 -9.52 9.90
CA ASP A 115 8.74 -8.92 10.78
C ASP A 115 8.11 -9.78 11.90
N LEU A 116 8.68 -9.61 13.11
CA LEU A 116 7.92 -9.69 14.36
C LEU A 116 8.05 -8.33 15.06
N LEU A 117 6.95 -7.57 15.11
CA LEU A 117 6.90 -6.37 15.94
C LEU A 117 7.13 -6.75 17.42
N PRO A 118 8.02 -6.05 18.16
CA PRO A 118 8.11 -6.22 19.60
C PRO A 118 6.81 -5.74 20.27
N GLY A 119 6.12 -6.63 20.99
CA GLY A 119 5.19 -6.21 22.05
C GLY A 119 3.73 -6.67 21.99
N HIS A 120 3.26 -7.38 20.96
CA HIS A 120 1.85 -7.77 20.89
C HIS A 120 1.63 -9.25 20.57
N VAL A 121 1.74 -10.10 21.60
CA VAL A 121 1.07 -11.40 21.62
C VAL A 121 0.18 -11.49 22.85
N ARG A 122 -1.12 -11.33 22.65
CA ARG A 122 -2.16 -11.78 23.58
C ARG A 122 -3.03 -12.80 22.85
N ILE A 123 -2.99 -14.04 23.32
CA ILE A 123 -3.92 -15.10 22.88
C ILE A 123 -4.71 -15.53 24.11
N GLY A 124 -6.01 -15.26 24.13
CA GLY A 124 -6.95 -15.80 25.13
C GLY A 124 -6.77 -15.35 26.60
N GLY A 125 -6.17 -14.18 26.86
CA GLY A 125 -6.15 -13.61 28.22
C GLY A 125 -5.25 -14.29 29.26
N GLN A 126 -4.33 -15.19 28.87
CA GLN A 126 -3.34 -15.76 29.80
C GLN A 126 -1.89 -15.49 29.36
N LYS A 127 -1.01 -15.24 30.35
CA LYS A 127 0.44 -15.11 30.15
C LYS A 127 1.05 -16.47 29.80
N VAL A 128 1.76 -16.57 28.68
CA VAL A 128 2.55 -17.74 28.32
C VAL A 128 3.85 -17.75 29.13
N LYS A 129 4.06 -18.79 29.95
CA LYS A 129 5.37 -19.13 30.53
C LYS A 129 6.06 -20.14 29.61
N THR A 130 7.24 -19.81 29.12
CA THR A 130 8.13 -20.81 28.50
C THR A 130 8.72 -21.69 29.60
N SER A 131 8.59 -23.02 29.47
CA SER A 131 9.24 -23.97 30.38
C SER A 131 10.19 -24.88 29.59
N ARG A 132 11.36 -25.10 30.20
CA ARG A 132 12.51 -25.95 29.82
C ARG A 132 13.65 -25.30 29.01
N SER A 133 14.69 -25.00 29.78
CA SER A 133 16.13 -24.90 29.51
C SER A 133 16.61 -25.22 28.08
N GLY A 134 16.96 -24.17 27.34
CA GLY A 134 18.03 -24.18 26.34
C GLY A 134 19.06 -23.13 26.75
N THR A 135 20.34 -23.48 26.75
CA THR A 135 21.42 -22.59 27.17
C THR A 135 21.67 -21.54 26.07
N LEU A 136 21.37 -20.27 26.36
CA LEU A 136 21.79 -19.13 25.54
C LEU A 136 23.33 -19.04 25.59
N ARG A 137 24.01 -19.33 24.47
CA ARG A 137 25.40 -18.90 24.29
C ARG A 137 25.41 -17.59 23.52
N GLN A 138 25.80 -16.54 24.22
CA GLN A 138 26.16 -15.25 23.66
C GLN A 138 27.46 -15.43 22.87
N ILE A 139 27.42 -15.24 21.55
CA ILE A 139 28.62 -15.08 20.74
C ILE A 139 28.63 -13.62 20.31
N ALA A 140 29.51 -12.83 20.92
CA ALA A 140 29.84 -11.50 20.42
C ALA A 140 30.69 -11.68 19.16
N ASP A 141 30.34 -10.99 18.07
CA ASP A 141 31.32 -10.71 17.02
C ASP A 141 32.16 -9.48 17.41
N GLU A 142 33.28 -9.30 16.70
CA GLU A 142 34.29 -8.28 16.99
C GLU A 142 33.81 -6.82 16.76
N THR A 143 32.53 -6.59 16.47
CA THR A 143 31.98 -5.26 16.18
C THR A 143 31.07 -4.69 17.28
N GLY A 144 30.73 -5.48 18.31
CA GLY A 144 30.05 -4.96 19.50
C GLY A 144 28.58 -4.55 19.30
N GLU A 145 27.93 -4.91 18.19
CA GLU A 145 26.49 -4.73 18.02
C GLU A 145 25.69 -5.95 18.54
N VAL A 146 24.70 -5.68 19.38
CA VAL A 146 23.75 -6.68 19.87
C VAL A 146 22.54 -6.70 18.94
N ALA A 147 22.54 -7.61 17.97
CA ALA A 147 21.32 -8.00 17.26
C ALA A 147 20.72 -9.24 17.96
N GLU A 148 19.44 -9.18 18.37
CA GLU A 148 18.69 -10.38 18.75
C GLU A 148 18.49 -11.25 17.50
N ARG A 149 19.41 -12.18 17.26
CA ARG A 149 19.26 -13.23 16.25
C ARG A 149 18.94 -14.55 16.94
N VAL A 150 17.77 -15.11 16.64
CA VAL A 150 17.41 -16.47 17.07
C VAL A 150 17.94 -17.44 16.02
N TYR A 151 19.03 -18.13 16.32
CA TYR A 151 19.49 -19.26 15.49
C TYR A 151 18.85 -20.56 16.00
N ALA A 152 18.13 -21.27 15.13
CA ALA A 152 17.71 -22.63 15.39
C ALA A 152 18.86 -23.57 15.04
N THR A 153 19.47 -24.20 16.05
CA THR A 153 20.44 -25.27 15.84
C THR A 153 19.88 -26.54 16.48
N ASP A 154 19.23 -27.38 15.67
CA ASP A 154 19.21 -28.85 15.75
C ASP A 154 18.07 -29.45 14.92
N GLU A 155 18.32 -30.62 14.35
CA GLU A 155 17.31 -31.47 13.71
C GLU A 155 16.19 -31.80 14.71
N GLY A 156 14.93 -31.53 14.35
CA GLY A 156 13.76 -31.96 15.13
C GLY A 156 13.02 -30.89 15.94
N LEU A 157 13.24 -29.59 15.68
CA LEU A 157 12.46 -28.52 16.31
C LEU A 157 11.00 -28.54 15.84
N THR A 158 10.08 -28.91 16.75
CA THR A 158 8.63 -28.77 16.56
C THR A 158 8.18 -27.46 17.20
N HIS A 159 7.85 -26.44 16.41
CA HIS A 159 7.16 -25.26 16.92
C HIS A 159 5.68 -25.59 17.14
N ARG A 160 5.18 -25.31 18.35
CA ARG A 160 3.77 -25.52 18.72
C ARG A 160 3.02 -24.19 18.67
N THR A 161 2.33 -23.94 17.57
CA THR A 161 1.22 -22.98 17.52
C THR A 161 -0.09 -23.78 17.57
N ALA A 162 -1.14 -23.22 18.18
CA ALA A 162 -2.37 -23.95 18.44
C ALA A 162 -2.97 -24.55 17.15
N GLY A 163 -2.87 -25.87 16.99
CA GLY A 163 -3.47 -26.66 15.90
C GLY A 163 -2.53 -27.20 14.82
N TRP A 164 -1.30 -26.71 14.72
CA TRP A 164 -0.44 -26.95 13.55
C TRP A 164 1.00 -27.36 13.93
N ARG A 165 1.68 -28.03 13.01
CA ARG A 165 3.11 -28.40 13.09
C ARG A 165 3.79 -28.06 11.78
N LEU A 166 4.90 -27.34 11.84
CA LEU A 166 5.81 -27.23 10.72
C LEU A 166 6.82 -28.37 10.79
N ARG A 167 7.04 -29.10 9.69
CA ARG A 167 8.07 -30.13 9.55
C ARG A 167 9.02 -29.76 8.44
N HIS A 168 10.31 -29.89 8.71
CA HIS A 168 11.37 -29.81 7.72
C HIS A 168 11.82 -31.22 7.38
N SER A 169 11.96 -31.53 6.11
CA SER A 169 12.55 -32.79 5.64
C SER A 169 14.00 -32.57 5.18
N PRO A 170 14.83 -33.63 5.16
CA PRO A 170 16.24 -33.54 4.75
C PRO A 170 16.47 -33.08 3.31
N ASP A 171 15.46 -33.18 2.44
CA ASP A 171 15.48 -32.71 1.05
C ASP A 171 15.07 -31.23 0.90
N GLY A 172 14.90 -30.52 2.03
CA GLY A 172 14.60 -29.09 2.05
C GLY A 172 13.12 -28.73 1.91
N THR A 173 12.21 -29.71 1.86
CA THR A 173 10.77 -29.39 1.84
C THR A 173 10.29 -28.91 3.22
N VAL A 174 9.35 -27.97 3.19
CA VAL A 174 8.66 -27.48 4.39
C VAL A 174 7.21 -27.94 4.30
N THR A 175 6.78 -28.74 5.27
CA THR A 175 5.41 -29.24 5.37
C THR A 175 4.70 -28.60 6.55
N LEU A 176 3.59 -27.91 6.29
CA LEU A 176 2.61 -27.53 7.31
C LEU A 176 1.65 -28.70 7.49
N ALA A 177 1.59 -29.26 8.69
CA ALA A 177 0.74 -30.39 9.05
C ALA A 177 -0.22 -30.03 10.19
N LEU A 178 -1.36 -30.71 10.26
CA LEU A 178 -2.21 -30.70 11.44
C LEU A 178 -1.50 -31.37 12.63
N HIS A 179 -2.04 -31.15 13.83
CA HIS A 179 -1.46 -31.70 15.05
C HIS A 179 -1.34 -33.24 15.08
N ASP A 180 -2.19 -33.95 14.33
CA ASP A 180 -2.15 -35.41 14.17
C ASP A 180 -1.08 -35.89 13.17
N GLY A 181 -0.39 -34.96 12.50
CA GLY A 181 0.64 -35.25 11.51
C GLY A 181 0.13 -35.34 10.07
N THR A 182 -1.16 -35.10 9.83
CA THR A 182 -1.71 -35.03 8.48
C THR A 182 -1.12 -33.82 7.74
N PRO A 183 -0.40 -34.02 6.61
CA PRO A 183 0.15 -32.91 5.83
C PRO A 183 -0.98 -32.10 5.20
N VAL A 184 -0.89 -30.78 5.28
CA VAL A 184 -1.87 -29.84 4.71
C VAL A 184 -1.29 -29.11 3.51
N ILE A 185 -0.02 -28.68 3.59
CA ILE A 185 0.72 -28.08 2.48
C ILE A 185 2.17 -28.54 2.55
N THR A 186 2.76 -28.92 1.41
CA THR A 186 4.20 -29.18 1.28
C THR A 186 4.74 -28.27 0.19
N ALA A 187 5.68 -27.38 0.53
CA ALA A 187 6.43 -26.60 -0.44
C ALA A 187 7.81 -27.21 -0.67
N VAL A 188 8.19 -27.28 -1.94
CA VAL A 188 9.53 -27.70 -2.37
C VAL A 188 10.46 -26.49 -2.44
N PRO A 189 11.80 -26.68 -2.34
CA PRO A 189 12.75 -25.59 -2.47
C PRO A 189 12.52 -24.73 -3.72
N GLY A 190 12.52 -23.40 -3.55
CA GLY A 190 12.33 -22.43 -4.64
C GLY A 190 10.90 -21.90 -4.81
N HIS A 191 9.94 -22.33 -3.99
CA HIS A 191 8.58 -21.79 -3.97
C HIS A 191 8.31 -20.99 -2.70
N ASP A 192 7.72 -19.80 -2.87
CA ASP A 192 7.21 -18.99 -1.77
C ASP A 192 5.81 -19.50 -1.36
N ILE A 193 5.55 -19.60 -0.05
CA ILE A 193 4.20 -19.80 0.47
C ILE A 193 3.70 -18.43 0.95
N VAL A 194 2.70 -17.87 0.26
CA VAL A 194 2.09 -16.58 0.61
C VAL A 194 0.71 -16.82 1.22
N PHE A 195 0.47 -16.32 2.42
CA PHE A 195 -0.87 -16.35 3.05
C PHE A 195 -1.55 -14.98 2.87
N HIS A 196 -2.68 -14.94 2.18
CA HIS A 196 -3.52 -13.75 2.08
C HIS A 196 -4.62 -13.79 3.16
N GLY A 197 -4.62 -12.80 4.07
CA GLY A 197 -5.68 -12.62 5.06
C GLY A 197 -6.66 -11.53 4.64
N GLY A 198 -7.90 -11.90 4.32
CA GLY A 198 -9.02 -10.95 4.17
C GLY A 198 -9.87 -10.93 5.45
N ALA A 199 -10.13 -9.77 6.03
CA ALA A 199 -11.08 -9.67 7.13
C ALA A 199 -12.51 -9.54 6.57
N SER A 200 -13.36 -10.53 6.82
CA SER A 200 -14.82 -10.40 6.66
C SER A 200 -15.46 -10.29 8.06
N GLY A 201 -16.12 -9.17 8.35
CA GLY A 201 -16.83 -9.00 9.61
C GLY A 201 -17.65 -7.71 9.73
N GLY A 202 -18.95 -7.82 9.37
CA GLY A 202 -20.09 -7.22 10.06
C GLY A 202 -20.15 -5.70 10.30
N GLY A 203 -20.93 -4.99 9.48
CA GLY A 203 -21.98 -4.03 9.90
C GLY A 203 -21.67 -2.83 10.81
N GLY A 204 -20.43 -2.61 11.22
CA GLY A 204 -19.95 -1.40 11.89
C GLY A 204 -18.66 -0.97 11.21
N SER A 205 -18.40 0.34 11.09
CA SER A 205 -17.22 0.87 10.41
C SER A 205 -15.93 0.45 11.13
N SER A 206 -15.45 -0.77 10.87
CA SER A 206 -14.12 -1.20 11.28
C SER A 206 -13.14 -0.51 10.34
N ALA A 207 -12.40 0.45 10.88
CA ALA A 207 -11.19 0.97 10.25
C ALA A 207 -10.38 -0.16 9.62
N ALA A 208 -9.84 0.06 8.42
CA ALA A 208 -8.96 -0.90 7.76
C ALA A 208 -7.87 -1.36 8.74
N PRO A 209 -7.82 -2.64 9.12
CA PRO A 209 -6.79 -3.13 10.03
C PRO A 209 -5.42 -2.88 9.39
N GLY A 210 -4.62 -1.98 9.98
CA GLY A 210 -3.26 -1.67 9.52
C GLY A 210 -2.91 -0.20 9.32
N THR A 211 -3.86 0.75 9.44
CA THR A 211 -3.50 2.19 9.38
C THR A 211 -2.99 2.70 10.74
N ASP A 212 -1.76 3.21 10.78
CA ASP A 212 -1.18 3.93 11.92
C ASP A 212 -1.69 5.38 11.94
N ARG A 213 -2.75 5.59 12.74
CA ARG A 213 -3.38 6.89 12.94
C ARG A 213 -2.60 7.82 13.88
N THR A 214 -1.55 7.32 14.53
CA THR A 214 -0.64 8.17 15.32
C THR A 214 0.30 8.97 14.43
N ARG A 215 0.36 8.62 13.14
CA ARG A 215 1.13 9.32 12.12
C ARG A 215 0.22 9.93 11.05
N ALA A 216 0.72 10.92 10.34
CA ALA A 216 0.09 11.44 9.12
C ALA A 216 1.14 11.95 8.13
N LEU A 217 0.81 11.92 6.83
CA LEU A 217 1.67 12.48 5.80
C LEU A 217 0.89 13.49 4.93
N LEU A 218 1.48 14.66 4.77
CA LEU A 218 1.02 15.68 3.83
C LEU A 218 2.00 15.73 2.67
N ALA A 219 1.52 15.73 1.44
CA ALA A 219 2.38 15.92 0.28
C ALA A 219 1.75 16.87 -0.74
N GLY A 220 2.54 17.81 -1.25
CA GLY A 220 2.07 18.64 -2.34
C GLY A 220 2.96 19.84 -2.60
N SER A 221 2.46 20.74 -3.42
CA SER A 221 3.15 21.99 -3.74
C SER A 221 2.90 23.08 -2.67
N SER A 222 3.05 24.35 -3.04
CA SER A 222 2.82 25.52 -2.17
C SER A 222 1.43 25.57 -1.53
N THR A 223 0.42 24.91 -2.11
CA THR A 223 -0.92 24.81 -1.51
C THR A 223 -0.88 24.02 -0.19
N ILE A 224 -0.25 22.85 -0.19
CA ILE A 224 -0.08 22.05 1.04
C ILE A 224 0.89 22.74 2.00
N GLN A 225 1.96 23.33 1.49
CA GLN A 225 2.90 24.11 2.30
C GLN A 225 2.20 25.21 3.12
N ARG A 226 1.27 25.94 2.50
CA ARG A 226 0.49 26.97 3.17
C ARG A 226 -0.59 26.43 4.12
N MET A 227 -0.99 25.17 3.96
CA MET A 227 -1.91 24.47 4.85
C MET A 227 -1.20 23.71 5.99
N HIS A 228 0.14 23.69 6.06
CA HIS A 228 0.90 22.90 7.03
C HIS A 228 0.43 23.08 8.47
N SER A 229 0.30 24.33 8.93
CA SER A 229 -0.11 24.63 10.31
C SER A 229 -1.50 24.07 10.63
N ALA A 230 -2.50 24.36 9.79
CA ALA A 230 -3.87 23.90 10.01
C ALA A 230 -4.02 22.38 9.87
N LEU A 231 -3.36 21.76 8.88
CA LEU A 231 -3.37 20.30 8.71
C LEU A 231 -2.67 19.60 9.88
N ALA A 232 -1.55 20.13 10.37
CA ALA A 232 -0.88 19.61 11.55
C ALA A 232 -1.77 19.69 12.79
N ALA A 233 -2.42 20.84 13.01
CA ALA A 233 -3.34 21.04 14.12
C ALA A 233 -4.55 20.10 14.04
N MET A 234 -5.12 19.90 12.84
CA MET A 234 -6.21 18.95 12.59
C MET A 234 -5.78 17.51 12.94
N PHE A 235 -4.67 17.03 12.40
CA PHE A 235 -4.18 15.68 12.69
C PHE A 235 -3.80 15.50 14.17
N THR A 236 -3.23 16.53 14.81
CA THR A 236 -2.95 16.53 16.25
C THR A 236 -4.25 16.41 17.06
N ALA A 237 -5.31 17.13 16.67
CA ALA A 237 -6.62 17.01 17.30
C ALA A 237 -7.24 15.61 17.13
N PHE A 238 -6.89 14.91 16.06
CA PHE A 238 -7.22 13.50 15.82
C PHE A 238 -6.28 12.50 16.54
N GLY A 239 -5.29 12.99 17.30
CA GLY A 239 -4.38 12.17 18.10
C GLY A 239 -3.10 11.74 17.39
N ALA A 240 -2.80 12.27 16.20
CA ALA A 240 -1.50 12.06 15.58
C ALA A 240 -0.40 12.81 16.36
N SER A 241 0.72 12.14 16.61
CA SER A 241 1.88 12.69 17.31
C SER A 241 3.10 12.90 16.41
N ASP A 242 3.08 12.32 15.21
CA ASP A 242 4.16 12.44 14.23
C ASP A 242 3.59 12.71 12.83
N ILE A 243 3.76 13.93 12.34
CA ILE A 243 3.13 14.43 11.13
C ILE A 243 4.21 14.90 10.16
N HIS A 244 4.29 14.28 8.98
CA HIS A 244 5.18 14.71 7.93
C HIS A 244 4.57 15.88 7.13
N LEU A 245 5.26 17.02 7.14
CA LEU A 245 4.87 18.24 6.43
C LEU A 245 5.56 18.35 5.05
N GLY A 246 5.23 17.44 4.12
CA GLY A 246 5.85 17.34 2.78
C GLY A 246 5.30 18.33 1.74
N GLY A 247 5.08 19.58 2.14
CA GLY A 247 4.66 20.63 1.21
C GLY A 247 5.87 21.38 0.67
N ASP A 248 6.12 21.26 -0.62
CA ASP A 248 7.33 21.76 -1.28
C ASP A 248 6.97 22.84 -2.33
N GLY A 249 7.32 24.08 -2.02
CA GLY A 249 6.96 25.24 -2.81
C GLY A 249 7.76 25.32 -4.10
N GLY A 250 7.12 25.08 -5.24
CA GLY A 250 7.74 25.13 -6.57
C GLY A 250 8.03 23.75 -7.15
N ALA A 251 8.10 22.71 -6.31
CA ALA A 251 8.30 21.34 -6.77
C ALA A 251 7.28 20.87 -7.82
N GLN A 252 7.81 20.11 -8.78
CA GLN A 252 7.08 19.44 -9.83
C GLN A 252 6.62 18.05 -9.37
N MET A 253 5.67 17.46 -10.10
CA MET A 253 5.09 16.15 -9.78
C MET A 253 6.14 15.05 -9.67
N GLU A 254 7.20 15.09 -10.49
CA GLU A 254 8.27 14.09 -10.48
C GLU A 254 9.07 14.11 -9.18
N HIS A 255 9.37 15.31 -8.63
CA HIS A 255 10.07 15.42 -7.34
C HIS A 255 9.26 14.81 -6.22
N LEU A 256 7.97 15.15 -6.16
CA LEU A 256 7.05 14.66 -5.13
C LEU A 256 6.84 13.14 -5.27
N ALA A 257 6.71 12.62 -6.49
CA ALA A 257 6.59 11.18 -6.73
C ALA A 257 7.85 10.41 -6.28
N ALA A 258 9.04 10.98 -6.53
CA ALA A 258 10.31 10.41 -6.10
C ALA A 258 10.51 10.47 -4.58
N GLN A 259 10.16 11.59 -3.95
CA GLN A 259 10.21 11.75 -2.50
C GLN A 259 9.27 10.80 -1.77
N LEU A 260 8.10 10.52 -2.35
CA LEU A 260 7.09 9.62 -1.78
C LEU A 260 7.31 8.14 -2.13
N GLY A 261 8.22 7.83 -3.06
CA GLY A 261 8.61 6.46 -3.42
C GLY A 261 7.69 5.80 -4.43
N ALA A 262 6.67 6.50 -4.90
CA ALA A 262 5.76 5.99 -5.92
C ALA A 262 6.45 5.82 -7.28
N ILE A 263 7.32 6.77 -7.63
CA ILE A 263 8.19 6.72 -8.80
C ILE A 263 9.59 7.15 -8.34
N PRO A 264 10.43 6.23 -7.84
CA PRO A 264 11.74 6.56 -7.30
C PRO A 264 12.61 7.35 -8.30
N ALA A 265 13.49 8.22 -7.79
CA ALA A 265 14.46 8.90 -8.62
C ALA A 265 15.45 7.90 -9.23
N LEU A 266 15.64 7.96 -10.54
CA LEU A 266 16.52 7.07 -11.29
C LEU A 266 17.88 7.74 -11.48
N VAL A 267 18.84 7.31 -10.66
CA VAL A 267 20.14 7.97 -10.45
C VAL A 267 21.25 7.24 -11.19
N THR A 268 22.07 7.99 -11.92
CA THR A 268 23.38 7.54 -12.39
C THR A 268 24.48 8.35 -11.72
N VAL A 269 25.43 7.65 -11.08
CA VAL A 269 26.54 8.29 -10.38
C VAL A 269 27.66 8.64 -11.36
N THR A 270 28.06 9.91 -11.41
CA THR A 270 29.15 10.36 -12.28
C THR A 270 30.45 9.64 -11.90
N GLY A 271 31.12 9.04 -12.87
CA GLY A 271 32.34 8.25 -12.64
C GLY A 271 32.09 6.82 -12.16
N GLY A 272 30.83 6.39 -12.03
CA GLY A 272 30.48 4.98 -11.80
C GLY A 272 30.80 4.45 -10.40
N GLN A 273 30.89 5.33 -9.39
CA GLN A 273 31.18 4.92 -8.01
C GLN A 273 30.61 5.90 -6.99
N ILE A 274 30.02 5.38 -5.90
CA ILE A 274 29.67 6.18 -4.72
C ILE A 274 30.96 6.40 -3.91
N PRO A 275 31.46 7.64 -3.76
CA PRO A 275 32.69 7.92 -3.01
C PRO A 275 32.58 7.52 -1.55
N ALA A 276 33.69 7.13 -0.90
CA ALA A 276 33.77 6.77 0.51
C ALA A 276 33.32 7.90 1.50
N THR A 277 33.38 9.16 1.08
CA THR A 277 33.20 10.33 1.94
C THR A 277 31.74 10.78 2.06
N THR A 278 31.45 11.68 2.99
CA THR A 278 30.18 12.42 3.08
C THR A 278 30.13 13.67 2.19
N ALA A 279 31.22 14.00 1.49
CA ALA A 279 31.23 15.10 0.53
C ALA A 279 30.22 14.85 -0.60
N SER A 280 29.63 15.93 -1.11
CA SER A 280 28.67 15.86 -2.20
C SER A 280 29.35 15.42 -3.50
N PHE A 281 28.67 14.61 -4.30
CA PHE A 281 29.14 14.13 -5.60
C PHE A 281 28.04 14.24 -6.66
N PRO A 282 28.39 14.58 -7.91
CA PRO A 282 27.42 14.85 -8.95
C PRO A 282 26.76 13.57 -9.46
N VAL A 283 25.47 13.67 -9.74
CA VAL A 283 24.68 12.59 -10.33
C VAL A 283 23.79 13.14 -11.44
N THR A 284 23.34 12.26 -12.34
CA THR A 284 22.23 12.57 -13.24
C THR A 284 20.99 11.84 -12.76
N VAL A 285 19.83 12.49 -12.89
CA VAL A 285 18.53 11.86 -12.63
C VAL A 285 17.72 11.91 -13.91
N SER A 286 17.36 10.76 -14.47
CA SER A 286 16.76 10.67 -15.81
C SER A 286 15.26 10.97 -15.83
N ASN A 287 14.58 10.78 -14.70
CA ASN A 287 13.13 10.89 -14.58
C ASN A 287 12.65 12.07 -13.73
N MET A 288 13.55 13.00 -13.36
CA MET A 288 13.21 14.25 -12.68
C MET A 288 13.78 15.45 -13.44
N PRO A 289 13.02 16.54 -13.62
CA PRO A 289 13.55 17.76 -14.19
C PRO A 289 14.52 18.43 -13.21
N ILE A 290 15.51 19.16 -13.74
CA ILE A 290 16.36 20.01 -12.91
C ILE A 290 15.56 21.24 -12.48
N ASP A 291 15.36 21.36 -11.18
CA ASP A 291 14.65 22.50 -10.57
C ASP A 291 15.27 22.83 -9.21
N ASN A 292 15.63 24.10 -8.99
CA ASN A 292 16.22 24.52 -7.72
C ASN A 292 15.17 24.63 -6.60
N ASP A 293 13.89 24.60 -6.96
CA ASP A 293 12.77 24.59 -6.01
C ASP A 293 12.45 23.18 -5.49
N MET A 294 13.28 22.17 -5.77
CA MET A 294 13.14 20.84 -5.19
C MET A 294 13.72 20.80 -3.77
N ASP A 295 12.90 20.45 -2.79
CA ASP A 295 13.38 20.14 -1.45
C ASP A 295 14.28 18.91 -1.46
N ALA A 296 15.39 19.02 -0.74
CA ALA A 296 16.33 17.92 -0.60
C ALA A 296 15.73 16.81 0.29
N PHE A 297 15.71 15.58 -0.22
CA PHE A 297 15.22 14.41 0.52
C PHE A 297 16.29 13.33 0.64
N SER A 298 16.07 12.38 1.56
CA SER A 298 17.00 11.28 1.82
C SER A 298 16.42 9.95 1.40
N GLY A 299 17.28 9.03 0.99
CA GLY A 299 16.92 7.69 0.54
C GLY A 299 18.10 6.72 0.55
N TRP A 300 17.82 5.48 0.16
CA TRP A 300 18.79 4.41 0.00
C TRP A 300 19.15 4.25 -1.48
N LEU A 301 20.44 4.25 -1.78
CA LEU A 301 21.02 3.94 -3.08
C LEU A 301 21.96 2.75 -2.91
N GLU A 302 21.55 1.56 -3.36
CA GLU A 302 22.30 0.29 -3.17
C GLU A 302 22.80 0.08 -1.74
N GLY A 303 21.91 0.26 -0.75
CA GLY A 303 22.23 0.10 0.68
C GLY A 303 23.02 1.26 1.29
N VAL A 304 23.38 2.31 0.53
CA VAL A 304 23.97 3.53 1.08
C VAL A 304 22.89 4.59 1.29
N GLN A 305 22.78 5.08 2.52
CA GLN A 305 21.90 6.20 2.81
C GLN A 305 22.51 7.51 2.27
N CYS A 306 21.80 8.13 1.33
CA CYS A 306 22.19 9.38 0.70
C CYS A 306 21.11 10.44 0.85
N ARG A 307 21.52 11.72 0.80
CA ARG A 307 20.63 12.87 0.62
C ARG A 307 20.82 13.41 -0.79
N ILE A 308 19.72 13.54 -1.54
CA ILE A 308 19.69 14.18 -2.85
C ILE A 308 19.36 15.66 -2.72
N THR A 309 20.03 16.48 -3.51
CA THR A 309 19.82 17.92 -3.63
C THR A 309 19.79 18.28 -5.11
N CYS A 310 18.99 19.26 -5.49
CA CYS A 310 19.09 19.93 -6.78
C CYS A 310 19.47 21.39 -6.52
N SER A 311 20.63 21.82 -6.98
CA SER A 311 21.04 23.21 -6.84
C SER A 311 21.98 23.61 -7.97
N SER A 312 21.96 24.90 -8.32
CA SER A 312 22.78 25.45 -9.41
C SER A 312 22.61 24.70 -10.73
N GLY A 313 21.39 24.19 -10.98
CA GLY A 313 21.09 23.47 -12.22
C GLY A 313 21.66 22.05 -12.30
N ALA A 314 21.98 21.40 -11.18
CA ALA A 314 22.48 20.03 -11.18
C ALA A 314 22.01 19.24 -9.95
N PHE A 315 21.86 17.93 -10.12
CA PHE A 315 21.65 17.00 -9.02
C PHE A 315 22.97 16.58 -8.38
N ALA A 316 22.94 16.43 -7.06
CA ALA A 316 24.05 15.87 -6.32
C ALA A 316 23.55 14.99 -5.18
N LEU A 317 24.35 13.99 -4.81
CA LEU A 317 24.13 13.16 -3.64
C LEU A 317 25.22 13.42 -2.61
N ALA A 318 24.90 13.24 -1.34
CA ALA A 318 25.87 13.15 -0.25
C ALA A 318 25.53 11.95 0.63
N ARG A 319 26.53 11.15 1.03
CA ARG A 319 26.30 10.10 2.03
C ARG A 319 25.91 10.72 3.37
N LYS A 320 25.04 10.04 4.11
CA LYS A 320 24.80 10.40 5.52
C LYS A 320 26.01 10.06 6.40
N VAL A 321 26.66 8.93 6.14
CA VAL A 321 27.82 8.42 6.90
C VAL A 321 28.92 7.98 5.93
N ALA A 322 30.18 8.28 6.27
CA ALA A 322 31.33 7.82 5.49
C ALA A 322 31.46 6.29 5.54
N GLY A 323 32.09 5.69 4.53
CA GLY A 323 32.29 4.25 4.43
C GLY A 323 33.31 3.89 3.35
N SER A 324 33.21 2.69 2.77
CA SER A 324 34.02 2.30 1.62
C SER A 324 33.46 2.87 0.31
N THR A 325 34.33 3.10 -0.67
CA THR A 325 33.90 3.39 -2.05
C THR A 325 33.14 2.19 -2.61
N ILE A 326 32.00 2.44 -3.26
CA ILE A 326 31.16 1.39 -3.86
C ILE A 326 31.09 1.60 -5.37
N PRO A 327 31.56 0.66 -6.20
CA PRO A 327 31.34 0.68 -7.64
C PRO A 327 29.84 0.66 -7.92
N LEU A 328 29.36 1.61 -8.73
CA LEU A 328 27.95 1.74 -9.08
C LEU A 328 27.81 2.29 -10.49
N THR A 329 27.67 1.40 -11.47
CA THR A 329 27.53 1.73 -12.88
C THR A 329 26.10 1.55 -13.36
N GLY A 330 25.60 2.48 -14.17
CA GLY A 330 24.25 2.41 -14.71
C GLY A 330 23.27 3.26 -13.92
N GLU A 331 21.99 2.95 -14.08
CA GLU A 331 20.88 3.67 -13.47
C GLU A 331 20.32 2.85 -12.31
N HIS A 332 20.13 3.51 -11.16
CA HIS A 332 19.70 2.87 -9.92
C HIS A 332 18.64 3.72 -9.23
N SER A 333 17.64 3.07 -8.62
CA SER A 333 16.60 3.76 -7.87
C SER A 333 17.12 4.28 -6.53
N LEU A 334 16.87 5.54 -6.23
CA LEU A 334 16.99 6.10 -4.88
C LEU A 334 15.66 5.89 -4.14
N ILE A 335 15.63 4.94 -3.20
CA ILE A 335 14.42 4.59 -2.43
C ILE A 335 14.27 5.56 -1.25
N PRO A 336 13.23 6.41 -1.19
CA PRO A 336 13.14 7.46 -0.19
C PRO A 336 12.76 6.93 1.20
N LEU A 337 13.36 7.51 2.24
CA LEU A 337 13.09 7.11 3.63
C LEU A 337 11.67 7.40 4.10
N ILE A 338 11.04 8.44 3.53
CA ILE A 338 9.69 8.88 3.90
C ILE A 338 8.65 7.80 3.65
N SER A 339 8.81 7.06 2.54
CA SER A 339 7.86 6.04 2.13
C SER A 339 7.73 4.93 3.16
N ASP A 340 8.84 4.52 3.78
CA ASP A 340 8.86 3.52 4.84
C ASP A 340 8.36 4.08 6.18
N ALA A 341 8.79 5.30 6.55
CA ALA A 341 8.44 5.91 7.83
C ALA A 341 6.93 6.19 7.97
N TYR A 342 6.24 6.50 6.87
CA TYR A 342 4.82 6.83 6.87
C TYR A 342 3.98 5.82 6.05
N ARG A 343 4.53 4.61 5.88
CA ARG A 343 3.92 3.54 5.07
C ARG A 343 2.50 3.16 5.50
N TYR A 344 2.17 3.35 6.78
CA TYR A 344 0.86 3.00 7.32
C TYR A 344 0.04 4.22 7.75
N ALA A 345 0.56 5.44 7.54
CA ALA A 345 -0.12 6.66 7.94
C ALA A 345 -1.24 7.04 6.95
N PRO A 346 -2.24 7.85 7.36
CA PRO A 346 -3.14 8.55 6.45
C PRO A 346 -2.43 9.66 5.67
N TRP A 347 -2.77 9.80 4.39
CA TRP A 347 -2.12 10.73 3.47
C TRP A 347 -3.12 11.73 2.88
N ILE A 348 -2.69 12.99 2.76
CA ILE A 348 -3.36 14.01 1.95
C ILE A 348 -2.38 14.47 0.87
N ILE A 349 -2.77 14.30 -0.39
CA ILE A 349 -1.91 14.63 -1.53
C ILE A 349 -2.51 15.71 -2.43
N ASN A 350 -1.70 16.71 -2.81
CA ASN A 350 -2.01 17.78 -3.76
C ASN A 350 -0.80 18.04 -4.68
N VAL A 351 -0.60 17.15 -5.65
CA VAL A 351 0.64 17.05 -6.44
C VAL A 351 0.44 17.61 -7.86
N GLY A 352 1.46 18.30 -8.38
CA GLY A 352 1.60 18.56 -9.82
C GLY A 352 1.06 19.88 -10.38
N LYS A 353 0.56 20.81 -9.56
CA LYS A 353 0.13 22.13 -10.05
C LYS A 353 1.24 22.88 -10.81
N ASN A 354 2.46 22.85 -10.29
CA ASN A 354 3.60 23.54 -10.90
C ASN A 354 4.05 22.91 -12.22
N SER A 355 3.81 21.61 -12.40
CA SER A 355 4.14 20.89 -13.63
C SER A 355 3.39 21.41 -14.85
N PHE A 356 2.22 22.04 -14.66
CA PHE A 356 1.52 22.72 -15.76
C PHE A 356 2.31 23.93 -16.29
N GLY A 357 3.04 24.65 -15.43
CA GLY A 357 3.93 25.75 -15.85
C GLY A 357 5.10 25.27 -16.72
N SER A 358 5.50 24.02 -16.55
CA SER A 358 6.53 23.33 -17.35
C SER A 358 5.96 22.61 -18.59
N GLY A 359 4.69 22.84 -18.93
CA GLY A 359 4.05 22.29 -20.12
C GLY A 359 3.56 20.84 -19.99
N LYS A 360 3.49 20.27 -18.78
CA LYS A 360 2.89 18.94 -18.59
C LYS A 360 1.38 18.99 -18.83
N THR A 361 0.85 17.92 -19.40
CA THR A 361 -0.58 17.77 -19.68
C THR A 361 -1.34 17.33 -18.42
N ALA A 362 -2.66 17.53 -18.43
CA ALA A 362 -3.55 17.02 -17.40
C ALA A 362 -3.39 15.50 -17.18
N GLN A 363 -3.24 14.73 -18.27
CA GLN A 363 -3.09 13.28 -18.21
C GLN A 363 -1.79 12.89 -17.51
N GLN A 364 -0.67 13.52 -17.86
CA GLN A 364 0.62 13.23 -17.21
C GLN A 364 0.59 13.51 -15.71
N VAL A 365 -0.03 14.63 -15.31
CA VAL A 365 -0.18 14.96 -13.88
C VAL A 365 -1.12 13.96 -13.18
N PHE A 366 -2.22 13.59 -13.82
CA PHE A 366 -3.13 12.58 -13.31
C PHE A 366 -2.46 11.21 -13.13
N ASP A 367 -1.68 10.75 -14.13
CA ASP A 367 -1.00 9.45 -14.08
C ASP A 367 -0.01 9.37 -12.93
N VAL A 368 0.74 10.45 -12.68
CA VAL A 368 1.66 10.53 -11.52
C VAL A 368 0.88 10.57 -10.20
N THR A 369 -0.19 11.36 -10.10
CA THR A 369 -1.04 11.37 -8.90
C THR A 369 -1.67 10.00 -8.63
N LYS A 370 -2.11 9.31 -9.69
CA LYS A 370 -2.65 7.93 -9.63
C LYS A 370 -1.57 6.94 -9.17
N ALA A 371 -0.36 7.02 -9.70
CA ALA A 371 0.76 6.18 -9.25
C ALA A 371 1.07 6.39 -7.78
N ILE A 372 1.08 7.64 -7.30
CA ILE A 372 1.23 7.96 -5.87
C ILE A 372 0.09 7.34 -5.07
N TYR A 373 -1.16 7.55 -5.49
CA TYR A 373 -2.31 6.97 -4.80
C TYR A 373 -2.25 5.43 -4.75
N GLU A 374 -1.96 4.76 -5.86
CA GLU A 374 -1.89 3.29 -5.98
C GLU A 374 -0.74 2.67 -5.19
N HIS A 375 0.43 3.30 -5.23
CA HIS A 375 1.58 2.93 -4.38
C HIS A 375 1.18 2.91 -2.89
N ASN A 376 0.26 3.78 -2.50
CA ASN A 376 -0.20 3.90 -1.13
C ASN A 376 -1.33 2.94 -0.77
N ILE A 377 -2.39 2.90 -1.57
CA ILE A 377 -3.57 2.07 -1.23
C ILE A 377 -3.29 0.57 -1.31
N SER A 378 -2.28 0.13 -2.07
CA SER A 378 -1.86 -1.27 -2.15
C SER A 378 -1.48 -1.89 -0.79
N THR A 379 -1.20 -1.06 0.23
CA THR A 379 -0.91 -1.52 1.59
C THR A 379 -2.00 -1.16 2.60
N GLY A 380 -3.24 -0.92 2.14
CA GLY A 380 -4.39 -0.64 3.00
C GLY A 380 -4.46 0.81 3.54
N ARG A 381 -3.74 1.76 2.91
CA ARG A 381 -3.65 3.15 3.39
C ARG A 381 -4.92 3.96 3.14
N LEU A 382 -5.10 4.96 3.98
CA LEU A 382 -6.10 6.00 3.84
C LEU A 382 -5.49 7.18 3.07
N VAL A 383 -5.99 7.47 1.87
CA VAL A 383 -5.47 8.57 1.02
C VAL A 383 -6.61 9.44 0.54
N ILE A 384 -6.44 10.76 0.64
CA ILE A 384 -7.27 11.78 0.01
C ILE A 384 -6.44 12.50 -1.06
N VAL A 385 -7.03 12.68 -2.23
CA VAL A 385 -6.48 13.49 -3.32
C VAL A 385 -7.21 14.82 -3.34
N MET A 386 -6.47 15.92 -3.23
CA MET A 386 -7.00 17.28 -3.31
C MET A 386 -6.75 17.85 -4.71
N GLY A 387 -7.79 18.40 -5.31
CA GLY A 387 -7.73 19.09 -6.61
C GLY A 387 -6.98 20.42 -6.56
N HIS A 388 -6.77 21.02 -7.73
CA HIS A 388 -6.06 22.29 -7.87
C HIS A 388 -7.02 23.42 -8.25
N TYR A 389 -6.87 24.60 -7.66
CA TYR A 389 -7.48 25.82 -8.20
C TYR A 389 -6.53 26.50 -9.19
N VAL A 390 -7.11 27.18 -10.17
CA VAL A 390 -6.48 28.05 -11.16
C VAL A 390 -6.08 29.38 -10.52
N ASN A 391 -4.86 29.82 -10.82
CA ASN A 391 -4.31 31.12 -10.39
C ASN A 391 -5.07 32.29 -11.00
N GLN A 392 -4.84 33.50 -10.46
CA GLN A 392 -5.30 34.73 -11.10
C GLN A 392 -4.74 34.84 -12.52
N GLY A 393 -5.57 35.30 -13.47
CA GLY A 393 -5.20 35.41 -14.88
C GLY A 393 -5.44 34.14 -15.71
N GLY A 394 -5.82 33.02 -15.08
CA GLY A 394 -6.34 31.85 -15.80
C GLY A 394 -5.31 30.95 -16.47
N ALA A 395 -4.02 31.12 -16.17
CA ALA A 395 -2.96 30.27 -16.70
C ALA A 395 -3.25 28.80 -16.41
N ASN A 396 -3.09 27.94 -17.42
CA ASN A 396 -3.31 26.49 -17.36
C ASN A 396 -4.72 26.04 -16.95
N LYS A 397 -5.73 26.91 -17.02
CA LYS A 397 -7.12 26.60 -16.61
C LYS A 397 -7.63 25.29 -17.20
N ALA A 398 -7.58 25.14 -18.53
CA ALA A 398 -8.11 23.96 -19.20
C ALA A 398 -7.43 22.64 -18.75
N ALA A 399 -6.12 22.68 -18.48
CA ALA A 399 -5.38 21.52 -18.00
C ALA A 399 -5.73 21.19 -16.54
N ILE A 400 -5.89 22.21 -15.69
CA ILE A 400 -6.30 22.05 -14.30
C ILE A 400 -7.74 21.51 -14.20
N ASP A 401 -8.68 22.08 -14.97
CA ASP A 401 -10.06 21.62 -15.02
C ASP A 401 -10.15 20.16 -15.46
N ALA A 402 -9.42 19.79 -16.53
CA ALA A 402 -9.36 18.42 -17.01
C ALA A 402 -8.75 17.46 -15.96
N TYR A 403 -7.67 17.88 -15.28
CA TYR A 403 -7.07 17.11 -14.19
C TYR A 403 -8.06 16.88 -13.04
N ASN A 404 -8.74 17.93 -12.57
CA ASN A 404 -9.72 17.80 -11.49
C ASN A 404 -10.87 16.88 -11.88
N ALA A 405 -11.36 16.95 -13.12
CA ALA A 405 -12.40 16.05 -13.62
C ALA A 405 -11.95 14.58 -13.63
N MET A 406 -10.71 14.30 -14.08
CA MET A 406 -10.14 12.95 -14.02
C MET A 406 -10.01 12.45 -12.58
N CYS A 407 -9.52 13.31 -11.67
CA CYS A 407 -9.42 12.98 -10.25
C CYS A 407 -10.78 12.69 -9.62
N ALA A 408 -11.79 13.52 -9.87
CA ALA A 408 -13.15 13.30 -9.39
C ALA A 408 -13.73 11.98 -9.89
N SER A 409 -13.52 11.67 -11.18
CA SER A 409 -14.00 10.41 -11.78
C SER A 409 -13.29 9.18 -11.22
N TYR A 410 -11.98 9.25 -10.96
CA TYR A 410 -11.19 8.08 -10.56
C TYR A 410 -11.19 7.84 -9.05
N PHE A 411 -10.97 8.89 -8.24
CA PHE A 411 -10.84 8.75 -6.79
C PHE A 411 -12.20 8.84 -6.06
N GLY A 412 -13.26 9.33 -6.73
CA GLY A 412 -14.61 9.38 -6.19
C GLY A 412 -14.67 10.09 -4.81
N PRO A 413 -15.23 9.46 -3.76
CA PRO A 413 -15.31 10.05 -2.42
C PRO A 413 -13.97 10.40 -1.76
N LYS A 414 -12.84 9.92 -2.30
CA LYS A 414 -11.48 10.24 -1.81
C LYS A 414 -10.90 11.46 -2.53
N PHE A 415 -11.61 12.05 -3.49
CA PHE A 415 -11.26 13.33 -4.10
C PHE A 415 -11.92 14.48 -3.35
N TYR A 416 -11.15 15.52 -3.04
CA TYR A 416 -11.67 16.80 -2.59
C TYR A 416 -11.44 17.87 -3.67
N ASP A 417 -12.55 18.41 -4.20
CA ASP A 417 -12.52 19.47 -5.20
C ASP A 417 -12.29 20.84 -4.54
N LEU A 418 -11.02 21.16 -4.29
CA LEU A 418 -10.62 22.46 -3.76
C LEU A 418 -11.07 23.62 -4.67
N ALA A 419 -11.10 23.42 -5.99
CA ALA A 419 -11.46 24.46 -6.94
C ALA A 419 -12.95 24.84 -6.79
N ALA A 420 -13.82 23.83 -6.71
CA ALA A 420 -15.25 24.05 -6.50
C ALA A 420 -15.53 24.85 -5.22
N TYR A 421 -14.82 24.56 -4.13
CA TYR A 421 -14.97 25.32 -2.88
C TYR A 421 -14.44 26.76 -3.00
N VAL A 422 -13.26 26.95 -3.58
CA VAL A 422 -12.64 28.29 -3.76
C VAL A 422 -13.46 29.18 -4.70
N TYR A 423 -14.13 28.61 -5.70
CA TYR A 423 -15.00 29.35 -6.63
C TYR A 423 -16.43 29.51 -6.14
N GLY A 424 -16.84 28.74 -5.13
CA GLY A 424 -18.17 28.78 -4.56
C GLY A 424 -18.42 30.01 -3.71
N SER A 425 -19.70 30.32 -3.48
CA SER A 425 -20.09 31.39 -2.57
C SER A 425 -19.83 31.05 -1.09
N GLN A 426 -19.76 29.76 -0.76
CA GLN A 426 -19.60 29.27 0.62
C GLN A 426 -18.31 29.80 1.27
N ILE A 427 -17.22 29.94 0.50
CA ILE A 427 -15.94 30.41 1.04
C ILE A 427 -16.03 31.83 1.62
N TRP A 428 -16.92 32.69 1.08
CA TRP A 428 -17.14 34.04 1.62
C TRP A 428 -17.87 33.99 2.97
N THR A 429 -18.83 33.08 3.09
CA THR A 429 -19.53 32.83 4.36
C THR A 429 -18.56 32.29 5.41
N ASP A 430 -17.76 31.28 5.06
CA ASP A 430 -16.86 30.62 6.00
C ASP A 430 -15.67 31.53 6.41
N THR A 431 -15.20 32.39 5.51
CA THR A 431 -14.14 33.37 5.82
C THR A 431 -14.65 34.64 6.50
N GLY A 432 -15.96 34.92 6.43
CA GLY A 432 -16.55 36.18 6.87
C GLY A 432 -16.17 37.40 6.01
N LEU A 433 -15.53 37.17 4.86
CA LEU A 433 -15.14 38.23 3.92
C LEU A 433 -16.32 38.59 3.02
N THR A 434 -16.47 39.87 2.71
CA THR A 434 -17.45 40.34 1.71
C THR A 434 -16.80 40.40 0.34
N PRO A 435 -17.29 39.66 -0.68
CA PRO A 435 -16.68 39.68 -2.00
C PRO A 435 -16.85 41.03 -2.68
N THR A 436 -15.80 41.49 -3.37
CA THR A 436 -15.88 42.62 -4.30
C THR A 436 -16.43 42.18 -5.65
N SER A 437 -16.75 43.14 -6.53
CA SER A 437 -17.11 42.83 -7.92
C SER A 437 -16.00 42.11 -8.68
N THR A 438 -14.73 42.43 -8.41
CA THR A 438 -13.56 41.76 -9.01
C THR A 438 -13.43 40.32 -8.54
N ASP A 439 -13.75 40.05 -7.28
CA ASP A 439 -13.74 38.69 -6.73
C ASP A 439 -14.78 37.81 -7.41
N LEU A 440 -16.01 38.31 -7.51
CA LEU A 440 -17.12 37.62 -8.18
C LEU A 440 -16.82 37.38 -9.66
N ALA A 441 -16.21 38.35 -10.35
CA ALA A 441 -15.78 38.18 -11.74
C ALA A 441 -14.70 37.10 -11.88
N SER A 442 -13.75 37.03 -10.95
CA SER A 442 -12.69 36.02 -10.94
C SER A 442 -13.25 34.62 -10.67
N GLN A 443 -14.17 34.48 -9.71
CA GLN A 443 -14.87 33.22 -9.44
C GLN A 443 -15.71 32.77 -10.65
N ALA A 444 -16.43 33.70 -11.29
CA ALA A 444 -17.19 33.41 -12.52
C ALA A 444 -16.29 32.97 -13.68
N ALA A 445 -15.05 33.47 -13.74
CA ALA A 445 -14.04 33.02 -14.68
C ALA A 445 -13.35 31.70 -14.27
N GLY A 446 -13.69 31.12 -13.12
CA GLY A 446 -13.07 29.92 -12.56
C GLY A 446 -11.61 30.14 -12.19
N GLN A 447 -11.31 31.24 -11.50
CA GLN A 447 -9.97 31.65 -11.08
C GLN A 447 -9.98 32.10 -9.61
N LEU A 448 -8.80 32.04 -8.98
CA LEU A 448 -8.63 32.54 -7.62
C LEU A 448 -9.07 34.02 -7.51
N ALA A 449 -9.98 34.31 -6.59
CA ALA A 449 -10.41 35.68 -6.32
C ALA A 449 -9.34 36.48 -5.56
N PRO A 450 -9.03 37.74 -5.94
CA PRO A 450 -8.02 38.56 -5.26
C PRO A 450 -8.21 38.70 -3.75
N GLY A 451 -9.45 38.81 -3.26
CA GLY A 451 -9.78 38.92 -1.84
C GLY A 451 -9.48 37.66 -1.02
N LEU A 452 -9.30 36.50 -1.68
CA LEU A 452 -8.90 35.24 -1.04
C LEU A 452 -7.39 34.99 -1.12
N ALA A 453 -6.66 35.84 -1.85
CA ALA A 453 -5.32 35.56 -2.31
C ALA A 453 -4.26 36.36 -1.54
N ALA A 454 -3.15 35.70 -1.19
CA ALA A 454 -1.95 36.37 -0.68
C ALA A 454 -1.15 37.04 -1.79
N ASP A 455 -1.19 36.45 -2.98
CA ASP A 455 -0.55 36.90 -4.21
C ASP A 455 -1.36 36.34 -5.41
N THR A 456 -0.84 36.43 -6.63
CA THR A 456 -1.59 35.96 -7.82
C THR A 456 -1.77 34.44 -7.89
N GLN A 457 -1.09 33.66 -7.04
CA GLN A 457 -1.00 32.22 -7.13
C GLN A 457 -1.49 31.48 -5.87
N HIS A 458 -1.42 32.14 -4.72
CA HIS A 458 -1.61 31.49 -3.44
C HIS A 458 -2.76 32.07 -2.64
N LEU A 459 -3.48 31.19 -1.92
CA LEU A 459 -4.45 31.59 -0.91
C LEU A 459 -3.77 32.33 0.26
N LEU A 460 -4.52 33.23 0.89
CA LEU A 460 -4.21 33.72 2.22
C LEU A 460 -4.10 32.54 3.20
N ILE A 461 -3.21 32.65 4.20
CA ILE A 461 -3.07 31.61 5.23
C ILE A 461 -4.38 31.39 5.97
N ALA A 462 -5.07 32.47 6.37
CA ALA A 462 -6.38 32.37 7.03
C ALA A 462 -7.43 31.65 6.17
N VAL A 463 -7.40 31.82 4.83
CA VAL A 463 -8.32 31.11 3.93
C VAL A 463 -7.93 29.63 3.83
N SER A 464 -6.63 29.33 3.83
CA SER A 464 -6.12 27.95 3.86
C SER A 464 -6.56 27.22 5.14
N ASP A 465 -6.53 27.90 6.29
CA ASP A 465 -7.01 27.37 7.57
C ASP A 465 -8.52 27.06 7.52
N ILE A 466 -9.31 27.94 6.89
CA ILE A 466 -10.75 27.74 6.68
C ILE A 466 -11.04 26.54 5.78
N VAL A 467 -10.26 26.34 4.70
CA VAL A 467 -10.38 25.12 3.87
C VAL A 467 -10.18 23.87 4.74
N VAL A 468 -9.18 23.86 5.61
CA VAL A 468 -8.90 22.70 6.45
C VAL A 468 -10.03 22.44 7.46
N SER A 469 -10.48 23.48 8.17
CA SER A 469 -11.49 23.31 9.24
C SER A 469 -12.91 23.06 8.72
N HIS A 470 -13.31 23.70 7.61
CA HIS A 470 -14.67 23.58 7.07
C HIS A 470 -14.82 22.46 6.04
N GLN A 471 -13.74 22.03 5.39
CA GLN A 471 -13.84 21.08 4.26
C GLN A 471 -13.07 19.79 4.50
N ILE A 472 -11.77 19.88 4.83
CA ILE A 472 -10.94 18.68 4.99
C ILE A 472 -11.26 17.92 6.28
N THR A 473 -11.48 18.64 7.38
CA THR A 473 -11.79 18.03 8.68
C THR A 473 -13.11 17.26 8.61
N PRO A 474 -14.24 17.83 8.09
CA PRO A 474 -15.49 17.08 7.95
C PRO A 474 -15.38 15.93 6.96
N LEU A 475 -14.62 16.07 5.86
CA LEU A 475 -14.39 14.97 4.91
C LEU A 475 -13.73 13.77 5.59
N ILE A 476 -12.61 13.99 6.29
CA ILE A 476 -11.88 12.92 7.00
C ILE A 476 -12.78 12.24 8.05
N THR A 477 -13.54 13.02 8.82
CA THR A 477 -14.50 12.49 9.80
C THR A 477 -15.60 11.67 9.11
N SER A 478 -16.16 12.16 8.00
CA SER A 478 -17.22 11.47 7.25
C SER A 478 -16.75 10.14 6.65
N LEU A 479 -15.46 10.03 6.32
CA LEU A 479 -14.84 8.80 5.83
C LEU A 479 -14.52 7.80 6.96
N GLY A 480 -14.77 8.16 8.23
CA GLY A 480 -14.52 7.29 9.39
C GLY A 480 -13.03 7.06 9.69
N TRP A 481 -12.16 7.97 9.24
CA TRP A 481 -10.71 7.86 9.46
C TRP A 481 -10.34 8.08 10.92
N TYR A 482 -11.10 8.90 11.63
CA TYR A 482 -10.95 9.19 13.05
C TYR A 482 -12.35 9.30 13.66
N SER A 483 -12.53 8.82 14.89
CA SER A 483 -13.82 8.71 15.57
C SER A 483 -13.73 9.17 17.01
#